data_AF-A0A6I6D3A0-F1
#
_entry.id   AF-A0A6I6D3A0-F1
#
_cell.length_a   1.000
_cell.length_b   1.000
_cell.length_c   1.000
_cell.angle_alpha   90.00
_cell.angle_beta   90.00
_cell.angle_gamma   90.00
#
_symmetry.space_group_name_H-M   'P 1'
#
loop_
_entity.id
_entity.type
_entity.pdbx_description
1 polymer ?
#
loop_
_entity_poly.entity_id
_entity_poly.type
_entity_poly.pdbx_seq_one_letter_code
_entity_poly.pdbx_strand_id
1 'polypeptide(L)'
;MPESPAGNRSTRRVLGIDPGSRVLGLAVIEFAGGRARCLELSSHSLQSHGDFAARMGGVFDVVSEWIETHEPTECAIEQIFMYRSESSSLKLAQARGAALAAVVRHGLAVEEYMPATVKQAVVGSGRADKAQVAHMIQRLAGLDELPSADGADAAAVALCHCYRSNAFSAVAGSGPNSEAREILREASQRRYRRRSDSRGWRDMDAATLMARAAGKAGGRK
;
A
#
# COMPACT_ATOMS: atom_id res chain seq x y z
N MET A 1 43.89 2.55 7.82
CA MET A 1 42.85 2.61 6.77
C MET A 1 41.64 3.26 7.41
N PRO A 2 41.26 4.50 7.06
CA PRO A 2 40.02 5.06 7.58
C PRO A 2 38.84 4.32 6.94
N GLU A 3 37.95 3.79 7.76
CA GLU A 3 36.71 3.14 7.35
C GLU A 3 35.87 4.13 6.52
N SER A 4 35.43 3.71 5.33
CA SER A 4 34.50 4.48 4.52
C SER A 4 33.21 4.73 5.30
N PRO A 5 32.64 5.94 5.28
CA PRO A 5 31.40 6.22 5.99
C PRO A 5 30.30 5.40 5.30
N ALA A 6 29.80 4.38 5.97
CA ALA A 6 28.60 3.67 5.56
C ALA A 6 27.47 4.70 5.54
N GLY A 7 27.19 5.27 4.36
CA GLY A 7 26.08 6.19 4.15
C GLY A 7 24.84 5.53 4.74
N ASN A 8 24.20 6.21 5.69
CA ASN A 8 22.98 5.78 6.36
C ASN A 8 21.91 5.50 5.31
N ARG A 9 21.86 4.27 4.79
CA ARG A 9 20.81 3.83 3.87
C ARG A 9 19.63 3.49 4.75
N SER A 10 18.79 4.50 4.98
CA SER A 10 17.58 4.37 5.79
C SER A 10 16.79 3.16 5.32
N THR A 11 16.59 2.20 6.23
CA THR A 11 15.72 1.05 6.02
C THR A 11 14.30 1.56 5.77
N ARG A 12 13.69 1.13 4.66
CA ARG A 12 12.30 1.49 4.30
C ARG A 12 11.41 0.27 4.50
N ARG A 13 10.19 0.48 5.00
CA ARG A 13 9.15 -0.55 5.05
C ARG A 13 8.02 -0.14 4.13
N VAL A 14 7.75 -0.97 3.14
CA VAL A 14 6.75 -0.72 2.09
C VAL A 14 5.61 -1.71 2.25
N LEU A 15 4.40 -1.20 2.44
CA LEU A 15 3.17 -1.97 2.36
C LEU A 15 2.74 -2.08 0.90
N GLY A 16 2.69 -3.30 0.36
CA GLY A 16 2.08 -3.61 -0.93
C GLY A 16 0.64 -4.07 -0.74
N ILE A 17 -0.27 -3.56 -1.58
CA ILE A 17 -1.69 -3.91 -1.55
C ILE A 17 -2.13 -4.36 -2.94
N ASP A 18 -2.65 -5.59 -3.02
CA ASP A 18 -3.44 -6.09 -4.15
C ASP A 18 -4.93 -6.16 -3.74
N PRO A 19 -5.73 -5.14 -4.10
CA PRO A 19 -7.11 -5.03 -3.62
C PRO A 19 -8.00 -6.08 -4.29
N GLY A 20 -8.93 -6.65 -3.53
CA GLY A 20 -9.98 -7.51 -4.06
C GLY A 20 -11.25 -7.51 -3.22
N SER A 21 -12.40 -7.70 -3.87
CA SER A 21 -13.72 -7.65 -3.19
C SER A 21 -14.09 -8.93 -2.42
N ARG A 22 -13.22 -9.95 -2.48
CA ARG A 22 -13.38 -11.26 -1.83
C ARG A 22 -12.11 -11.71 -1.14
N VAL A 23 -10.96 -11.44 -1.74
CA VAL A 23 -9.64 -11.72 -1.19
C VAL A 23 -8.84 -10.43 -1.30
N LEU A 24 -8.10 -10.09 -0.26
CA LEU A 24 -7.22 -8.94 -0.20
C LEU A 24 -5.77 -9.44 -0.04
N GLY A 25 -4.91 -9.14 -1.00
CA GLY A 25 -3.47 -9.43 -0.90
C GLY A 25 -2.73 -8.32 -0.17
N LEU A 26 -1.91 -8.68 0.81
CA LEU A 26 -1.07 -7.75 1.56
C LEU A 26 0.35 -8.30 1.68
N ALA A 27 1.33 -7.41 1.64
CA ALA A 27 2.72 -7.74 1.90
C ALA A 27 3.48 -6.54 2.48
N VAL A 28 4.36 -6.78 3.45
CA VAL A 28 5.28 -5.78 3.97
C VAL A 28 6.70 -6.17 3.60
N ILE A 29 7.33 -5.33 2.79
CA ILE A 29 8.71 -5.51 2.35
C ILE A 29 9.60 -4.49 3.05
N GLU A 30 10.64 -4.99 3.72
CA GLU A 30 11.75 -4.18 4.18
C GLU A 30 12.79 -4.03 3.06
N PHE A 31 13.25 -2.81 2.81
CA PHE A 31 14.23 -2.52 1.77
C PHE A 31 15.39 -1.69 2.32
N ALA A 32 16.58 -2.28 2.28
CA ALA A 32 17.81 -1.65 2.75
C ALA A 32 19.00 -2.04 1.84
N GLY A 33 19.80 -1.04 1.44
CA GLY A 33 21.01 -1.29 0.64
C GLY A 33 20.80 -2.02 -0.68
N GLY A 34 19.66 -1.79 -1.34
CA GLY A 34 19.33 -2.45 -2.61
C GLY A 34 18.78 -3.86 -2.46
N ARG A 35 18.63 -4.37 -1.23
CA ARG A 35 18.08 -5.70 -0.93
C ARG A 35 16.70 -5.56 -0.33
N ALA A 36 15.81 -6.45 -0.75
CA ALA A 36 14.46 -6.59 -0.21
C ALA A 36 14.38 -7.82 0.69
N ARG A 37 13.57 -7.73 1.74
CA ARG A 37 13.19 -8.86 2.59
C ARG A 37 11.70 -8.76 2.90
N CYS A 38 10.97 -9.85 2.74
CA CYS A 38 9.59 -9.93 3.21
C CYS A 38 9.57 -10.00 4.73
N LEU A 39 8.78 -9.13 5.37
CA LEU A 39 8.47 -9.24 6.80
C LEU A 39 7.21 -10.09 6.99
N GLU A 40 6.18 -9.84 6.19
CA GLU A 40 4.93 -10.58 6.23
C GLU A 40 4.23 -10.48 4.86
N LEU A 41 3.50 -11.53 4.47
CA LEU A 41 2.58 -11.51 3.33
C LEU A 41 1.39 -12.41 3.61
N SER A 42 0.21 -12.06 3.09
CA SER A 42 -1.01 -12.81 3.33
C SER A 42 -2.07 -12.58 2.24
N SER A 43 -2.93 -13.59 2.06
CA SER A 43 -4.21 -13.49 1.34
C SER A 43 -5.35 -13.50 2.36
N HIS A 44 -5.98 -12.33 2.59
CA HIS A 44 -7.09 -12.21 3.54
C HIS A 44 -8.43 -12.48 2.86
N SER A 45 -9.12 -13.54 3.27
CA SER A 45 -10.49 -13.80 2.82
C SER A 45 -11.47 -12.86 3.53
N LEU A 46 -12.27 -12.15 2.73
CA LEU A 46 -13.30 -11.24 3.22
C LEU A 46 -14.68 -11.91 3.32
N GLN A 47 -14.80 -13.18 2.92
CA GLN A 47 -16.11 -13.85 2.86
C GLN A 47 -16.79 -13.98 4.23
N SER A 48 -16.00 -14.05 5.30
CA SER A 48 -16.48 -14.10 6.69
C SER A 48 -17.12 -12.79 7.17
N HIS A 49 -16.89 -11.67 6.47
CA HIS A 49 -17.40 -10.35 6.89
C HIS A 49 -18.86 -10.12 6.48
N GLY A 50 -19.50 -11.06 5.77
CA GLY A 50 -20.91 -11.00 5.41
C GLY A 50 -21.16 -10.35 4.05
N ASP A 51 -22.11 -9.40 4.01
CA ASP A 51 -22.55 -8.77 2.76
C ASP A 51 -21.47 -7.90 2.10
N PHE A 52 -21.74 -7.39 0.90
CA PHE A 52 -20.73 -6.63 0.16
C PHE A 52 -20.25 -5.38 0.90
N ALA A 53 -21.14 -4.64 1.54
CA ALA A 53 -20.78 -3.41 2.25
C ALA A 53 -19.91 -3.73 3.47
N ALA A 54 -20.28 -4.77 4.24
CA ALA A 54 -19.50 -5.25 5.36
C ALA A 54 -18.10 -5.75 4.93
N ARG A 55 -17.98 -6.38 3.75
CA ARG A 55 -16.67 -6.71 3.17
C ARG A 55 -15.80 -5.50 2.87
N MET A 56 -16.38 -4.37 2.44
CA MET A 56 -15.61 -3.13 2.23
C MET A 56 -15.12 -2.56 3.56
N GLY A 57 -15.94 -2.67 4.62
CA GLY A 57 -15.48 -2.41 5.99
C GLY A 57 -14.31 -3.32 6.37
N GLY A 58 -14.42 -4.62 6.11
CA GLY A 58 -13.33 -5.58 6.33
C GLY A 58 -12.02 -5.23 5.60
N VAL A 59 -12.08 -4.76 4.35
CA VAL A 59 -10.88 -4.27 3.65
C VAL A 59 -10.24 -3.11 4.43
N PHE A 60 -11.05 -2.14 4.86
CA PHE A 60 -10.57 -0.99 5.62
C PHE A 60 -9.91 -1.42 6.94
N ASP A 61 -10.56 -2.31 7.67
CA ASP A 61 -10.12 -2.77 8.99
C ASP A 61 -8.83 -3.58 8.90
N VAL A 62 -8.75 -4.54 7.97
CA VAL A 62 -7.56 -5.38 7.77
C VAL A 62 -6.35 -4.54 7.33
N VAL A 63 -6.54 -3.58 6.40
CA VAL A 63 -5.43 -2.68 6.01
C VAL A 63 -4.99 -1.80 7.18
N SER A 64 -5.94 -1.34 8.00
CA SER A 64 -5.63 -0.56 9.20
C SER A 64 -4.79 -1.36 10.19
N GLU A 65 -5.20 -2.59 10.49
CA GLU A 65 -4.47 -3.51 11.37
C GLU A 65 -3.04 -3.77 10.87
N TRP A 66 -2.87 -3.97 9.56
CA TRP A 66 -1.55 -4.16 8.96
C TRP A 66 -0.65 -2.93 9.11
N ILE A 67 -1.19 -1.73 8.92
CA ILE A 67 -0.44 -0.48 9.09
C ILE A 67 -0.03 -0.29 10.55
N GLU A 68 -0.94 -0.54 11.49
CA GLU A 68 -0.69 -0.43 12.93
C GLU A 68 0.35 -1.45 13.41
N THR A 69 0.27 -2.69 12.92
CA THR A 69 1.15 -3.79 13.34
C THR A 69 2.57 -3.65 12.79
N HIS A 70 2.72 -3.25 11.53
CA HIS A 70 4.00 -3.29 10.83
C HIS A 70 4.70 -1.93 10.74
N GLU A 71 3.97 -0.85 11.03
CA GLU A 71 4.40 0.54 10.92
C GLU A 71 5.13 0.84 9.58
N PRO A 72 4.51 0.56 8.42
CA PRO A 72 5.15 0.85 7.14
C PRO A 72 5.31 2.36 6.95
N THR A 73 6.38 2.75 6.26
CA THR A 73 6.67 4.17 5.96
C THR A 73 6.15 4.60 4.59
N GLU A 74 5.91 3.64 3.71
CA GLU A 74 5.49 3.83 2.31
C GLU A 74 4.40 2.80 1.97
N CYS A 75 3.45 3.16 1.11
CA CYS A 75 2.44 2.24 0.60
C CYS A 75 2.43 2.24 -0.93
N ALA A 76 2.32 1.05 -1.51
CA ALA A 76 2.19 0.83 -2.94
C ALA A 76 0.93 0.02 -3.22
N ILE A 77 0.13 0.43 -4.19
CA ILE A 77 -1.11 -0.25 -4.56
C ILE A 77 -1.18 -0.49 -6.08
N GLU A 78 -1.75 -1.61 -6.48
CA GLU A 78 -1.99 -1.87 -7.90
C GLU A 78 -3.06 -0.91 -8.46
N GLN A 79 -2.83 -0.44 -9.69
CA GLN A 79 -3.83 0.27 -10.48
C GLN A 79 -4.75 -0.70 -11.19
N ILE A 80 -6.01 -0.29 -11.26
CA ILE A 80 -7.04 -0.99 -12.00
C ILE A 80 -6.80 -0.81 -13.51
N PHE A 81 -6.43 -1.90 -14.22
CA PHE A 81 -6.25 -1.89 -15.68
C PHE A 81 -7.04 -3.02 -16.34
N MET A 82 -8.22 -2.65 -16.87
CA MET A 82 -9.16 -3.46 -17.67
C MET A 82 -9.86 -4.63 -16.97
N TYR A 83 -11.17 -4.74 -17.19
CA TYR A 83 -11.97 -5.89 -16.76
C TYR A 83 -12.81 -6.45 -17.88
N ARG A 84 -13.06 -7.76 -17.76
CA ARG A 84 -13.94 -8.54 -18.64
C ARG A 84 -15.44 -8.20 -18.44
N SER A 85 -15.82 -7.59 -17.31
CA SER A 85 -17.20 -7.13 -17.06
C SER A 85 -17.28 -5.87 -16.20
N GLU A 86 -18.22 -4.98 -16.53
CA GLU A 86 -18.47 -3.72 -15.80
C GLU A 86 -18.78 -3.96 -14.31
N SER A 87 -19.56 -5.00 -14.00
CA SER A 87 -19.98 -5.32 -12.62
C SER A 87 -18.83 -5.78 -11.72
N SER A 88 -17.84 -6.49 -12.26
CA SER A 88 -16.66 -6.91 -11.49
C SER A 88 -15.71 -5.73 -11.29
N SER A 89 -15.62 -4.85 -12.28
CA SER A 89 -14.85 -3.61 -12.24
C SER A 89 -15.26 -2.73 -11.07
N LEU A 90 -16.57 -2.52 -10.94
CA LEU A 90 -17.12 -1.62 -9.93
C LEU A 90 -16.86 -2.14 -8.51
N LYS A 91 -17.02 -3.46 -8.31
CA LYS A 91 -16.74 -4.10 -7.00
C LYS A 91 -15.27 -3.99 -6.61
N LEU A 92 -14.36 -4.15 -7.56
CA LEU A 92 -12.94 -3.98 -7.29
C LEU A 92 -12.58 -2.50 -7.07
N ALA A 93 -13.14 -1.57 -7.85
CA ALA A 93 -12.97 -0.14 -7.60
C ALA A 93 -13.40 0.27 -6.17
N GLN A 94 -14.49 -0.31 -5.67
CA GLN A 94 -14.97 -0.10 -4.30
C GLN A 94 -14.00 -0.69 -3.25
N ALA A 95 -13.51 -1.91 -3.44
CA ALA A 95 -12.52 -2.53 -2.54
C ALA A 95 -11.22 -1.72 -2.49
N ARG A 96 -10.73 -1.29 -3.66
CA ARG A 96 -9.57 -0.40 -3.78
C ARG A 96 -9.81 0.94 -3.07
N GLY A 97 -10.99 1.53 -3.23
CA GLY A 97 -11.37 2.75 -2.52
C GLY A 97 -11.33 2.59 -1.00
N ALA A 98 -11.81 1.46 -0.48
CA ALA A 98 -11.74 1.15 0.95
C ALA A 98 -10.29 1.01 1.45
N ALA A 99 -9.43 0.32 0.70
CA ALA A 99 -8.01 0.20 1.02
C ALA A 99 -7.30 1.56 1.04
N LEU A 100 -7.50 2.38 0.00
CA LEU A 100 -6.94 3.73 -0.07
C LEU A 100 -7.40 4.61 1.10
N ALA A 101 -8.68 4.50 1.48
CA ALA A 101 -9.22 5.25 2.61
C ALA A 101 -8.53 4.86 3.92
N ALA A 102 -8.26 3.57 4.15
CA ALA A 102 -7.50 3.11 5.32
C ALA A 102 -6.08 3.71 5.32
N VAL A 103 -5.36 3.57 4.21
CA VAL A 103 -3.97 4.04 4.11
C VAL A 103 -3.86 5.55 4.37
N VAL A 104 -4.70 6.36 3.73
CA VAL A 104 -4.69 7.82 3.89
C VAL A 104 -5.12 8.26 5.28
N ARG A 105 -6.07 7.54 5.92
CA ARG A 105 -6.49 7.82 7.30
C ARG A 105 -5.36 7.64 8.30
N HIS A 106 -4.41 6.75 8.00
CA HIS A 106 -3.31 6.40 8.90
C HIS A 106 -2.06 7.26 8.80
N GLY A 107 -1.80 7.93 7.68
CA GLY A 107 -0.54 8.67 7.57
C GLY A 107 0.13 8.62 6.23
N LEU A 108 -0.16 7.55 5.49
CA LEU A 108 0.81 7.01 4.55
C LEU A 108 0.61 7.60 3.17
N ALA A 109 1.74 7.95 2.55
CA ALA A 109 1.78 8.25 1.13
C ALA A 109 1.52 6.97 0.33
N VAL A 110 0.73 7.10 -0.74
CA VAL A 110 0.39 6.00 -1.64
C VAL A 110 0.97 6.28 -3.02
N GLU A 111 1.71 5.31 -3.54
CA GLU A 111 2.09 5.26 -4.96
C GLU A 111 1.31 4.15 -5.68
N GLU A 112 0.98 4.41 -6.93
CA GLU A 112 0.15 3.49 -7.72
C GLU A 112 0.93 2.92 -8.92
N TYR A 113 0.77 1.62 -9.19
CA TYR A 113 1.47 0.95 -10.28
C TYR A 113 0.54 0.18 -11.22
N MET A 114 0.72 0.36 -12.52
CA MET A 114 0.04 -0.47 -13.52
C MET A 114 0.55 -1.93 -13.46
N PRO A 115 -0.30 -2.94 -13.70
CA PRO A 115 0.10 -4.36 -13.65
C PRO A 115 1.31 -4.68 -14.55
N ALA A 116 1.38 -4.07 -15.73
CA ALA A 116 2.52 -4.24 -16.64
C ALA A 116 3.83 -3.68 -16.06
N THR A 117 3.76 -2.58 -15.31
CA THR A 117 4.92 -1.99 -14.62
C THR A 117 5.41 -2.88 -13.49
N VAL A 118 4.48 -3.47 -12.73
CA VAL A 118 4.79 -4.42 -11.65
C VAL A 118 5.53 -5.64 -12.23
N LYS A 119 4.97 -6.26 -13.27
CA LYS A 119 5.62 -7.39 -13.96
C LYS A 119 7.00 -6.99 -14.45
N GLN A 120 7.13 -5.88 -15.18
CA GLN A 120 8.43 -5.46 -15.71
C GLN A 120 9.48 -5.28 -14.61
N ALA A 121 9.11 -4.77 -13.43
CA ALA A 121 10.03 -4.56 -12.33
C ALA A 121 10.52 -5.87 -11.66
N VAL A 122 9.67 -6.90 -11.60
CA VAL A 122 9.95 -8.15 -10.86
C VAL A 122 10.57 -9.22 -11.75
N VAL A 123 10.01 -9.44 -12.94
CA VAL A 123 10.39 -10.53 -13.85
C VAL A 123 11.20 -10.06 -15.06
N GLY A 124 11.35 -8.74 -15.26
CA GLY A 124 12.03 -8.17 -16.42
C GLY A 124 11.23 -8.23 -17.74
N SER A 125 10.02 -8.79 -17.72
CA SER A 125 9.11 -8.86 -18.86
C SER A 125 7.66 -8.65 -18.44
N GLY A 126 6.97 -7.70 -19.07
CA GLY A 126 5.54 -7.46 -18.86
C GLY A 126 4.61 -8.63 -19.25
N ARG A 127 5.14 -9.69 -19.90
CA ARG A 127 4.39 -10.85 -20.40
C ARG A 127 4.58 -12.13 -19.58
N ALA A 128 5.30 -12.10 -18.46
CA ALA A 128 5.53 -13.31 -17.67
C ALA A 128 4.24 -13.94 -17.15
N ASP A 129 4.27 -15.26 -17.00
CA ASP A 129 3.18 -16.02 -16.41
C ASP A 129 3.16 -15.90 -14.87
N LYS A 130 2.05 -16.32 -14.26
CA LYS A 130 1.85 -16.20 -12.81
C LYS A 130 2.82 -17.06 -11.98
N ALA A 131 3.23 -18.22 -12.49
CA ALA A 131 4.14 -19.11 -11.79
C ALA A 131 5.56 -18.53 -11.75
N GLN A 132 5.99 -17.89 -12.84
CA GLN A 132 7.25 -17.17 -12.91
C GLN A 132 7.29 -15.99 -11.95
N VAL A 133 6.20 -15.22 -11.85
CA VAL A 133 6.09 -14.13 -10.87
C VAL A 133 6.27 -14.68 -9.46
N ALA A 134 5.50 -15.69 -9.05
CA ALA A 134 5.59 -16.26 -7.69
C ALA A 134 7.01 -16.74 -7.32
N HIS A 135 7.69 -17.46 -8.22
CA HIS A 135 9.09 -17.89 -8.00
C HIS A 135 10.05 -16.70 -7.87
N MET A 136 9.87 -15.66 -8.69
CA MET A 136 10.68 -14.46 -8.60
C MET A 136 10.43 -13.70 -7.30
N ILE A 137 9.18 -13.63 -6.83
CA ILE A 137 8.85 -13.05 -5.53
C ILE A 137 9.52 -13.82 -4.40
N GLN A 138 9.43 -15.16 -4.40
CA GLN A 138 10.10 -16.01 -3.42
C GLN A 138 11.59 -15.67 -3.32
N ARG A 139 12.27 -15.61 -4.46
CA ARG A 139 13.71 -15.31 -4.52
C ARG A 139 14.04 -13.87 -4.11
N LEU A 140 13.31 -12.88 -4.64
CA LEU A 140 13.63 -11.46 -4.45
C LEU A 140 13.27 -10.97 -3.05
N ALA A 141 12.23 -11.54 -2.44
CA ALA A 141 11.79 -11.19 -1.09
C ALA A 141 12.37 -12.12 -0.01
N GLY A 142 13.10 -13.18 -0.39
CA GLY A 142 13.77 -14.08 0.54
C GLY A 142 12.80 -14.97 1.32
N LEU A 143 11.81 -15.54 0.64
CA LEU A 143 10.84 -16.46 1.23
C LEU A 143 11.35 -17.90 1.13
N ASP A 144 11.12 -18.70 2.17
CA ASP A 144 11.47 -20.11 2.16
C ASP A 144 10.52 -20.95 1.29
N GLU A 145 9.25 -20.54 1.22
CA GLU A 145 8.19 -21.23 0.48
C GLU A 145 7.57 -20.34 -0.60
N LEU A 146 6.87 -20.97 -1.55
CA LEU A 146 6.13 -20.24 -2.56
C LEU A 146 4.95 -19.48 -1.91
N PRO A 147 4.80 -18.17 -2.17
CA PRO A 147 3.70 -17.39 -1.60
C PRO A 147 2.34 -17.77 -2.20
N SER A 148 1.26 -17.43 -1.49
CA SER A 148 -0.09 -17.43 -2.05
C SER A 148 -0.18 -16.47 -3.24
N ALA A 149 -1.13 -16.70 -4.16
CA ALA A 149 -1.23 -15.89 -5.37
C ALA A 149 -1.43 -14.39 -5.08
N ASP A 150 -2.39 -14.03 -4.23
CA ASP A 150 -2.67 -12.61 -3.92
C ASP A 150 -1.57 -12.00 -3.04
N GLY A 151 -0.95 -12.79 -2.15
CA GLY A 151 0.22 -12.35 -1.38
C GLY A 151 1.44 -12.10 -2.27
N ALA A 152 1.63 -12.91 -3.32
CA ALA A 152 2.68 -12.72 -4.32
C ALA A 152 2.43 -11.45 -5.14
N ASP A 153 1.19 -11.21 -5.56
CA ASP A 153 0.82 -10.01 -6.32
C ASP A 153 1.02 -8.74 -5.47
N ALA A 154 0.64 -8.77 -4.19
CA ALA A 154 0.90 -7.67 -3.24
C ALA A 154 2.42 -7.44 -3.00
N ALA A 155 3.19 -8.51 -2.83
CA ALA A 155 4.65 -8.42 -2.69
C ALA A 155 5.31 -7.87 -3.97
N ALA A 156 4.78 -8.22 -5.15
CA ALA A 156 5.25 -7.70 -6.43
C ALA A 156 5.06 -6.18 -6.53
N VAL A 157 3.91 -5.67 -6.08
CA VAL A 157 3.62 -4.23 -6.02
C VAL A 157 4.60 -3.51 -5.08
N ALA A 158 4.84 -4.05 -3.88
CA ALA A 158 5.80 -3.48 -2.93
C ALA A 158 7.23 -3.48 -3.50
N LEU A 159 7.69 -4.59 -4.10
CA LEU A 159 9.00 -4.68 -4.73
C LEU A 159 9.15 -3.70 -5.90
N CYS A 160 8.11 -3.55 -6.72
CA CYS A 160 8.08 -2.57 -7.80
C CYS A 160 8.36 -1.15 -7.27
N HIS A 161 7.71 -0.78 -6.16
CA HIS A 161 7.94 0.49 -5.48
C HIS A 161 9.37 0.62 -4.97
N CYS A 162 9.86 -0.40 -4.25
CA CYS A 162 11.22 -0.44 -3.73
C CYS A 162 12.27 -0.17 -4.81
N TYR A 163 12.19 -0.89 -5.94
CA TYR A 163 13.15 -0.79 -7.03
C TYR A 163 13.03 0.51 -7.82
N ARG A 164 11.82 1.00 -8.08
CA ARG A 164 11.64 2.29 -8.78
C ARG A 164 12.13 3.47 -7.94
N SER A 165 11.80 3.51 -6.66
CA SER A 165 12.28 4.56 -5.75
C SER A 165 13.80 4.50 -5.57
N ASN A 166 14.40 3.30 -5.62
CA ASN A 166 15.86 3.14 -5.59
C ASN A 166 16.53 3.58 -6.88
N ALA A 167 16.01 3.18 -8.05
CA ALA A 167 16.53 3.60 -9.36
C ALA A 167 16.45 5.12 -9.52
N PHE A 168 15.32 5.73 -9.13
CA PHE A 168 15.18 7.18 -9.09
C PHE A 168 16.22 7.82 -8.15
N SER A 169 16.46 7.24 -6.97
CA SER A 169 17.45 7.75 -6.02
C SER A 169 18.90 7.64 -6.52
N ALA A 170 19.23 6.60 -7.30
CA ALA A 170 20.55 6.41 -7.91
C ALA A 170 20.81 7.43 -9.04
N VAL A 171 19.82 7.65 -9.90
CA VAL A 171 19.89 8.67 -10.97
C VAL A 171 19.92 10.08 -10.37
N ALA A 172 19.09 10.37 -9.36
CA ALA A 172 19.08 11.65 -8.65
C ALA A 172 20.34 11.88 -7.80
N GLY A 173 21.00 10.82 -7.32
CA GLY A 173 22.30 10.90 -6.65
C GLY A 173 23.45 11.30 -7.58
N SER A 174 23.19 11.34 -8.89
CA SER A 174 24.14 11.77 -9.93
C SER A 174 23.94 13.23 -10.35
N GLY A 175 23.00 13.97 -9.74
CA GLY A 175 22.68 15.37 -10.07
C GLY A 175 22.75 16.32 -8.86
N PRO A 176 23.06 17.62 -9.08
CA PRO A 176 23.28 18.56 -7.99
C PRO A 176 21.96 19.16 -7.48
N ASN A 177 21.27 18.50 -6.55
CA ASN A 177 20.49 19.22 -5.54
C ASN A 177 20.00 18.33 -4.38
N SER A 178 20.71 18.37 -3.23
CA SER A 178 20.26 17.75 -1.97
C SER A 178 19.09 18.51 -1.33
N GLU A 179 19.02 19.83 -1.51
CA GLU A 179 17.93 20.68 -0.98
C GLU A 179 16.60 20.40 -1.67
N ALA A 180 16.58 20.17 -2.98
CA ALA A 180 15.34 19.85 -3.69
C ALA A 180 14.70 18.52 -3.19
N ARG A 181 15.54 17.57 -2.74
CA ARG A 181 15.08 16.29 -2.17
C ARG A 181 14.43 16.49 -0.82
N GLU A 182 15.02 17.33 0.02
CA GLU A 182 14.48 17.68 1.33
C GLU A 182 13.21 18.50 1.18
N ILE A 183 13.17 19.48 0.27
CA ILE A 183 11.98 20.29 -0.02
C ILE A 183 10.83 19.44 -0.59
N LEU A 184 11.08 18.46 -1.46
CA LEU A 184 10.04 17.58 -1.98
C LEU A 184 9.54 16.58 -0.92
N ARG A 185 10.44 16.01 -0.12
CA ARG A 185 10.10 15.13 1.02
C ARG A 185 9.29 15.91 2.07
N GLU A 186 9.74 17.11 2.42
CA GLU A 186 9.05 18.02 3.30
C GLU A 186 7.75 18.54 2.69
N ALA A 187 7.65 18.79 1.39
CA ALA A 187 6.41 19.23 0.75
C ALA A 187 5.36 18.11 0.75
N SER A 188 5.76 16.86 0.53
CA SER A 188 4.89 15.68 0.69
C SER A 188 4.45 15.51 2.15
N GLN A 189 5.36 15.67 3.11
CA GLN A 189 5.05 15.61 4.55
C GLN A 189 4.24 16.82 5.07
N ARG A 190 4.44 18.03 4.51
CA ARG A 190 3.76 19.28 4.88
C ARG A 190 2.36 19.36 4.28
N ARG A 191 2.15 18.88 3.04
CA ARG A 191 0.80 18.73 2.46
C ARG A 191 -0.04 17.74 3.26
N TYR A 192 0.60 16.71 3.83
CA TYR A 192 -0.05 15.75 4.70
C TYR A 192 -0.33 16.32 6.12
N ARG A 193 0.67 16.91 6.79
CA ARG A 193 0.53 17.51 8.13
C ARG A 193 -0.51 18.65 8.20
N ARG A 194 -0.61 19.51 7.18
CA ARG A 194 -1.64 20.57 7.15
C ARG A 194 -3.08 20.04 7.06
N ARG A 195 -3.28 18.78 6.66
CA ARG A 195 -4.61 18.15 6.53
C ARG A 195 -4.92 17.19 7.68
N SER A 196 -3.91 16.70 8.42
CA SER A 196 -4.13 15.93 9.66
C SER A 196 -4.45 16.81 10.88
N ASP A 197 -4.31 18.14 10.76
CA ASP A 197 -4.71 19.10 11.81
C ASP A 197 -6.22 19.35 11.89
N SER A 198 -7.06 18.66 11.09
CA SER A 198 -8.50 18.54 11.35
C SER A 198 -8.74 17.58 12.53
N ARG A 199 -8.35 18.04 13.71
CA ARG A 199 -8.47 17.43 15.04
C ARG A 199 -9.93 17.42 15.53
N GLY A 200 -10.87 17.09 14.65
CA GLY A 200 -12.31 17.26 14.88
C GLY A 200 -13.13 15.98 14.92
N TRP A 201 -12.53 14.81 14.71
CA TRP A 201 -13.28 13.54 14.57
C TRP A 201 -12.78 12.38 15.43
N ARG A 202 -11.63 12.54 16.11
CA ARG A 202 -11.00 11.45 16.87
C ARG A 202 -11.48 11.31 18.32
N ASP A 203 -12.17 12.31 18.87
CA ASP A 203 -12.62 12.30 20.27
C ASP A 203 -14.14 12.23 20.45
N MET A 204 -14.90 11.87 19.41
CA MET A 204 -16.35 11.72 19.54
C MET A 204 -16.69 10.28 19.91
N ASP A 205 -17.23 10.10 21.11
CA ASP A 205 -17.78 8.82 21.54
C ASP A 205 -18.93 8.36 20.62
N ALA A 206 -19.19 7.05 20.61
CA ALA A 206 -20.25 6.45 19.80
C ALA A 206 -21.64 7.03 20.14
N ALA A 207 -21.84 7.54 21.37
CA ALA A 207 -23.08 8.17 21.80
C ALA A 207 -23.33 9.53 21.11
N THR A 208 -22.28 10.33 20.89
CA THR A 208 -22.37 11.66 20.27
C THR A 208 -22.62 11.57 18.76
N LEU A 209 -22.09 10.53 18.10
CA LEU A 209 -22.39 10.23 16.69
C LEU A 209 -23.86 9.83 16.50
N MET A 210 -24.42 9.06 17.42
CA MET A 210 -25.83 8.62 17.37
C MET A 210 -26.81 9.77 17.66
N ALA A 211 -26.50 10.65 18.62
CA ALA A 211 -27.34 11.81 18.93
C ALA A 211 -27.49 12.79 17.75
N ARG A 212 -26.44 12.97 16.94
CA ARG A 212 -26.48 13.83 15.75
C ARG A 212 -27.23 13.19 14.56
N ALA A 213 -27.23 11.86 14.45
CA ALA A 213 -28.02 11.16 13.44
C ALA A 213 -29.53 11.27 13.72
N ALA A 214 -29.93 11.23 14.99
CA ALA A 214 -31.32 11.41 15.42
C ALA A 214 -31.85 12.86 15.23
N GLY A 215 -30.98 13.87 15.37
CA GLY A 215 -31.38 15.29 15.27
C GLY A 215 -31.75 15.80 13.87
N LYS A 216 -31.41 15.09 12.79
CA LYS A 216 -31.73 15.50 11.41
C LYS A 216 -33.06 14.96 10.87
N ALA A 217 -33.74 14.09 11.60
CA ALA A 217 -35.03 13.52 11.17
C ALA A 217 -36.26 14.36 11.56
N GLY A 218 -36.09 15.43 12.36
CA GLY A 218 -37.21 16.16 13.01
C GLY A 218 -37.48 17.58 12.52
N GLY A 219 -37.23 17.92 11.25
CA GLY A 219 -37.28 19.32 10.80
C GLY A 219 -37.72 19.56 9.36
N ARG A 220 -38.95 19.15 8.99
CA ARG A 220 -39.76 19.84 7.97
C ARG A 220 -41.24 19.74 8.38
N LYS A 221 -41.77 20.85 8.91
CA LYS A 221 -43.16 21.25 8.66
C LYS A 221 -43.12 22.30 7.57
#